data_AF-A0A5J4PV47-F1
#
_entry.id   AF-A0A5J4PV47-F1
#
_cell.length_a   1.000
_cell.length_b   1.000
_cell.length_c   1.000
_cell.angle_alpha   90.00
_cell.angle_beta   90.00
_cell.angle_gamma   90.00
#
_symmetry.space_group_name_H-M   'P 1'
#
loop_
_entity.id
_entity.type
_entity.pdbx_description
1 polymer ?
#
loop_
_entity_poly.entity_id
_entity_poly.type
_entity_poly.pdbx_seq_one_letter_code
_entity_poly.pdbx_strand_id
1 'polypeptide(L)'
;MIFLIIICYFSLLLIIARFTGGRREDTNAVFFKGENRSPWYVVSIGMIGASISGVTFVSVPGMVRSMDMTYLQTVFGFFFGYLAVAHFLLPLYYKLNLTSIYTYLGNRIGRKAYRTGSLFFLLSRMLGTAAKLYLVCLILYNYVFAGMNVPFWLIAFGAVALVWLYTHKS
;
A
#
# COMPACT_ATOMS: atom_id res chain seq x y z
N MET A 1 -7.65 -16.25 22.19
CA MET A 1 -8.42 -16.06 20.94
C MET A 1 -7.68 -15.21 19.90
N ILE A 2 -7.27 -13.97 20.23
CA ILE A 2 -6.58 -13.05 19.29
C ILE A 2 -5.30 -13.66 18.68
N PHE A 3 -4.43 -14.25 19.50
CA PHE A 3 -3.20 -14.88 19.00
C PHE A 3 -3.46 -16.01 18.00
N LEU A 4 -4.50 -16.81 18.21
CA LEU A 4 -4.88 -17.90 17.30
C LEU A 4 -5.33 -17.35 15.94
N ILE A 5 -6.08 -16.25 15.94
CA ILE A 5 -6.50 -15.56 14.71
C ILE A 5 -5.28 -15.01 13.96
N ILE A 6 -4.35 -14.36 14.66
CA ILE A 6 -3.12 -13.82 14.06
C ILE A 6 -2.29 -14.96 13.43
N ILE A 7 -2.05 -16.03 14.18
CA ILE A 7 -1.28 -17.19 13.70
C ILE A 7 -1.95 -17.82 12.48
N CYS A 8 -3.27 -18.04 12.52
CA CYS A 8 -4.02 -18.62 11.40
C CYS A 8 -3.94 -17.74 10.15
N TYR A 9 -4.14 -16.42 10.31
CA TYR A 9 -4.07 -15.45 9.22
C TYR A 9 -2.69 -15.40 8.56
N PHE A 10 -1.62 -15.26 9.35
CA PHE A 10 -0.26 -15.25 8.81
C PHE A 10 0.13 -16.60 8.19
N SER A 11 -0.31 -17.72 8.77
CA SER A 11 -0.05 -19.05 8.20
C SER A 11 -0.72 -19.20 6.83
N LEU A 12 -1.97 -18.77 6.70
CA LEU A 12 -2.70 -18.79 5.43
C LEU A 12 -2.04 -17.88 4.37
N LEU A 13 -1.60 -16.68 4.75
CA LEU A 13 -0.83 -15.81 3.86
C LEU A 13 0.47 -16.46 3.37
N LEU A 14 1.24 -17.08 4.27
CA LEU A 14 2.48 -17.76 3.90
C LEU A 14 2.24 -18.96 2.99
N ILE A 15 1.16 -19.71 3.22
CA ILE A 15 0.74 -20.81 2.35
C ILE A 15 0.43 -20.28 0.94
N ILE A 16 -0.42 -19.27 0.82
CA ILE A 16 -0.77 -18.66 -0.47
C ILE A 16 0.46 -18.10 -1.17
N ALA A 17 1.33 -17.40 -0.44
CA ALA A 17 2.58 -16.86 -0.97
C ALA A 17 3.48 -17.97 -1.50
N ARG A 18 3.59 -19.10 -0.80
CA ARG A 18 4.42 -20.24 -1.25
C ARG A 18 3.85 -20.92 -2.48
N PHE A 19 2.52 -21.06 -2.58
CA PHE A 19 1.85 -21.64 -3.76
C PHE A 19 1.87 -20.70 -4.97
N THR A 20 1.87 -19.38 -4.75
CA THR A 20 1.79 -18.37 -5.81
C THR A 20 3.17 -17.83 -6.23
N GLY A 21 4.18 -17.91 -5.36
CA GLY A 21 5.56 -17.46 -5.60
C GLY A 21 6.37 -18.34 -6.55
N GLY A 22 5.72 -19.24 -7.30
CA GLY A 22 6.37 -20.09 -8.29
C GLY A 22 6.87 -19.31 -9.50
N ARG A 23 8.20 -19.19 -9.62
CA ARG A 23 8.99 -19.04 -10.87
C ARG A 23 8.28 -18.30 -12.00
N ARG A 24 8.23 -16.97 -11.95
CA ARG A 24 7.96 -16.14 -13.13
C ARG A 24 9.13 -15.23 -13.38
N GLU A 25 9.56 -15.19 -14.63
CA GLU A 25 10.77 -14.50 -15.10
C GLU A 25 10.87 -13.06 -14.59
N ASP A 26 12.05 -12.72 -14.06
CA ASP A 26 12.41 -11.44 -13.43
C ASP A 26 12.58 -10.31 -14.46
N THR A 27 11.61 -10.12 -15.35
CA THR A 27 11.62 -8.96 -16.25
C THR A 27 10.74 -7.87 -15.66
N ASN A 28 11.22 -6.62 -15.67
CA ASN A 28 10.47 -5.44 -15.24
C ASN A 28 9.06 -5.34 -15.88
N ALA A 29 8.90 -5.84 -17.11
CA ALA A 29 7.62 -5.91 -17.81
C ALA A 29 6.63 -6.90 -17.19
N VAL A 30 7.12 -8.02 -16.67
CA VAL A 30 6.32 -9.04 -15.96
C VAL A 30 6.00 -8.55 -14.56
N PHE A 31 6.99 -8.03 -13.83
CA PHE A 31 6.85 -7.61 -12.43
C PHE A 31 6.02 -6.33 -12.26
N PHE A 32 6.27 -5.27 -13.06
CA PHE A 32 5.58 -3.99 -12.90
C PHE A 32 4.37 -3.79 -13.83
N LYS A 33 4.35 -4.46 -14.99
CA LYS A 33 3.31 -4.26 -16.01
C LYS A 33 2.35 -5.45 -16.15
N GLY A 34 2.71 -6.64 -15.66
CA GLY A 34 1.93 -7.87 -15.88
C GLY A 34 1.64 -8.11 -17.37
N GLU A 35 2.56 -7.68 -18.25
CA GLU A 35 2.41 -7.65 -19.72
C GLU A 35 1.17 -6.90 -20.25
N ASN A 36 0.49 -6.11 -19.43
CA ASN A 36 -0.85 -5.55 -19.72
C ASN A 36 -1.92 -6.62 -20.05
N ARG A 37 -1.73 -7.88 -19.62
CA ARG A 37 -2.67 -9.00 -19.87
C ARG A 37 -3.52 -9.38 -18.66
N SER A 38 -3.32 -8.69 -17.54
CA SER A 38 -4.10 -8.93 -16.31
C SER A 38 -5.58 -8.63 -16.53
N PRO A 39 -6.50 -9.56 -16.19
CA PRO A 39 -7.94 -9.32 -16.31
C PRO A 39 -8.36 -8.10 -15.48
N TRP A 40 -9.25 -7.27 -16.02
CA TRP A 40 -9.64 -6.00 -15.41
C TRP A 40 -10.15 -6.17 -13.97
N TYR A 41 -10.91 -7.24 -13.68
CA TYR A 41 -11.44 -7.49 -12.34
C TYR A 41 -10.34 -7.79 -11.32
N VAL A 42 -9.27 -8.50 -11.72
CA VAL A 42 -8.11 -8.75 -10.85
C VAL A 42 -7.39 -7.45 -10.53
N VAL A 43 -7.21 -6.59 -11.55
CA VAL A 43 -6.59 -5.27 -11.39
C VAL A 43 -7.44 -4.39 -10.47
N SER A 44 -8.76 -4.36 -10.66
CA SER A 44 -9.69 -3.58 -9.83
C SER A 44 -9.66 -4.02 -8.36
N ILE A 45 -9.70 -5.33 -8.09
CA ILE A 45 -9.62 -5.86 -6.71
C ILE A 45 -8.28 -5.49 -6.08
N GLY A 46 -7.17 -5.66 -6.81
CA GLY A 46 -5.84 -5.27 -6.34
C GLY A 46 -5.72 -3.76 -6.06
N MET A 47 -6.32 -2.92 -6.91
CA MET A 47 -6.33 -1.47 -6.74
C MET A 47 -7.13 -1.04 -5.51
N ILE A 48 -8.28 -1.67 -5.23
CA ILE A 48 -9.07 -1.42 -4.02
C ILE A 48 -8.24 -1.80 -2.79
N GLY A 49 -7.62 -2.99 -2.81
CA GLY A 49 -6.75 -3.46 -1.73
C GLY A 49 -5.52 -2.57 -1.49
N ALA A 50 -4.96 -1.97 -2.54
CA ALA A 50 -3.83 -1.05 -2.44
C ALA A 50 -4.23 0.34 -1.93
N SER A 51 -5.47 0.77 -2.20
CA SER A 51 -5.99 2.09 -1.84
C SER A 51 -6.45 2.17 -0.39
N ILE A 52 -7.01 1.08 0.14
CA ILE A 52 -7.50 1.01 1.52
C ILE A 52 -6.38 0.52 2.43
N SER A 53 -6.19 1.18 3.57
CA SER A 53 -5.19 0.79 4.56
C SER A 53 -5.80 0.64 5.95
N GLY A 54 -5.10 -0.06 6.85
CA GLY A 54 -5.52 -0.17 8.26
C GLY A 54 -5.68 1.20 8.93
N VAL A 55 -4.91 2.21 8.52
CA VAL A 55 -5.08 3.60 8.97
C VAL A 55 -6.45 4.13 8.56
N THR A 56 -6.84 3.99 7.30
CA THR A 56 -8.17 4.41 6.82
C THR A 56 -9.28 3.69 7.58
N PHE A 57 -9.13 2.38 7.79
CA PHE A 57 -10.13 1.54 8.44
C PHE A 57 -10.38 1.94 9.91
N VAL A 58 -9.34 2.35 10.63
CA VAL A 58 -9.44 2.77 12.02
C VAL A 58 -9.79 4.25 12.14
N SER A 59 -9.16 5.10 11.32
CA SER A 59 -9.28 6.56 11.44
C SER A 59 -10.60 7.10 10.90
N VAL A 60 -11.13 6.59 9.78
CA VAL A 60 -12.37 7.15 9.19
C VAL A 60 -13.57 6.99 10.13
N PRO A 61 -13.86 5.82 10.71
CA PRO A 61 -14.91 5.70 11.72
C PRO A 61 -14.61 6.52 12.98
N GLY A 62 -13.33 6.65 13.37
CA GLY A 62 -12.92 7.49 14.48
C GLY A 62 -13.25 8.96 14.28
N MET A 63 -13.13 9.46 13.05
CA MET A 63 -13.48 10.85 12.68
C MET A 63 -14.99 11.13 12.74
N VAL A 64 -15.85 10.11 12.56
CA VAL A 64 -17.30 10.32 12.61
C VAL A 64 -17.75 10.86 13.97
N ARG A 65 -17.05 10.53 15.06
CA ARG A 65 -17.38 11.05 16.39
C ARG A 65 -17.15 12.55 16.55
N SER A 66 -16.24 13.14 15.78
CA SER A 66 -15.86 14.56 15.90
C SER A 66 -16.28 15.41 14.70
N MET A 67 -16.44 14.81 13.53
CA MET A 67 -16.68 15.49 12.26
C MET A 67 -17.83 14.87 11.45
N ASP A 68 -18.63 13.99 12.05
CA ASP A 68 -19.76 13.31 11.42
C ASP A 68 -19.38 12.67 10.06
N MET A 69 -20.27 12.73 9.08
CA MET A 69 -20.06 12.18 7.73
C MET A 69 -19.39 13.16 6.76
N THR A 70 -18.70 14.21 7.24
CA THR A 70 -18.02 15.18 6.36
C THR A 70 -17.00 14.54 5.44
N TYR A 71 -16.34 13.45 5.88
CA TYR A 71 -15.41 12.66 5.06
C TYR A 71 -16.06 12.12 3.77
N LEU A 72 -17.39 11.94 3.75
CA LEU A 72 -18.11 11.46 2.57
C LEU A 72 -17.98 12.42 1.38
N GLN A 73 -17.86 13.73 1.63
CA GLN A 73 -17.62 14.73 0.59
C GLN A 73 -16.28 14.48 -0.12
N THR A 74 -15.23 14.11 0.65
CA THR A 74 -13.94 13.73 0.10
C THR A 74 -14.04 12.45 -0.73
N VAL A 75 -14.82 11.46 -0.29
CA VAL A 75 -15.07 10.22 -1.05
C VAL A 75 -15.74 10.51 -2.39
N PHE A 76 -16.75 11.39 -2.42
CA PHE A 76 -17.34 11.85 -3.68
C PHE A 76 -16.31 12.58 -4.58
N GLY A 77 -15.44 13.38 -3.99
CA GLY A 77 -14.32 14.01 -4.71
C GLY A 77 -13.37 12.97 -5.35
N PHE A 78 -13.04 11.90 -4.64
CA PHE A 78 -12.22 10.81 -5.19
C PHE A 78 -12.89 10.11 -6.36
N PHE A 79 -14.20 9.90 -6.32
CA PHE A 79 -14.95 9.29 -7.42
C PHE A 79 -14.77 10.09 -8.73
N PHE A 80 -15.05 11.39 -8.71
CA PHE A 80 -14.86 12.25 -9.89
C PHE A 80 -13.39 12.40 -10.28
N GLY A 81 -12.48 12.46 -9.30
CA GLY A 81 -11.05 12.48 -9.55
C GLY A 81 -10.57 11.24 -10.31
N TYR A 82 -11.05 10.05 -9.94
CA TYR A 82 -10.72 8.82 -10.66
C TYR A 82 -11.29 8.78 -12.08
N LEU A 83 -12.49 9.33 -12.31
CA LEU A 83 -13.02 9.47 -13.68
C LEU A 83 -12.11 10.35 -14.54
N ALA A 84 -11.63 11.48 -14.01
CA ALA A 84 -10.69 12.34 -14.71
C ALA A 84 -9.35 11.62 -14.98
N VAL A 85 -8.81 10.90 -13.99
CA VAL A 85 -7.58 10.10 -14.19
C VAL A 85 -7.78 9.04 -15.27
N ALA A 86 -8.90 8.35 -15.26
CA ALA A 86 -9.21 7.30 -16.22
C ALA A 86 -9.35 7.84 -17.65
N HIS A 87 -9.95 9.02 -17.83
CA HIS A 87 -10.21 9.58 -19.16
C HIS A 87 -9.05 10.39 -19.74
N PHE A 88 -8.26 11.08 -18.90
CA PHE A 88 -7.20 11.97 -19.38
C PHE A 88 -5.79 11.41 -19.17
N LEU A 89 -5.50 10.91 -17.97
CA LEU A 89 -4.13 10.53 -17.59
C LEU A 89 -3.77 9.12 -18.06
N LEU A 90 -4.66 8.15 -17.92
CA LEU A 90 -4.40 6.78 -18.36
C LEU A 90 -4.11 6.70 -19.87
N PRO A 91 -4.92 7.28 -20.79
CA PRO A 91 -4.63 7.19 -22.22
C PRO A 91 -3.26 7.78 -22.60
N LEU A 92 -2.86 8.87 -21.94
CA LEU A 92 -1.56 9.49 -22.13
C LEU A 92 -0.42 8.57 -21.69
N TYR A 93 -0.51 7.98 -20.50
CA TYR A 93 0.53 7.11 -19.96
C TYR A 93 0.69 5.81 -20.75
N TYR A 94 -0.43 5.24 -21.21
CA TYR A 94 -0.41 4.06 -22.07
C TYR A 94 0.21 4.37 -23.44
N LYS A 95 -0.14 5.50 -24.07
CA LYS A 95 0.45 5.92 -25.36
C LYS A 95 1.96 6.11 -25.28
N LEU A 96 2.45 6.65 -24.16
CA LEU A 96 3.87 6.91 -23.94
C LEU A 96 4.64 5.68 -23.40
N ASN A 97 3.97 4.54 -23.20
CA ASN A 97 4.56 3.29 -22.71
C ASN A 97 5.41 3.44 -21.44
N LEU A 98 5.03 4.37 -20.56
CA LEU A 98 5.82 4.70 -19.38
C LEU A 98 5.76 3.57 -18.35
N THR A 99 6.90 3.25 -17.75
CA THR A 99 7.00 2.34 -16.59
C THR A 99 6.74 3.06 -15.28
N SER A 100 6.96 4.38 -15.23
CA SER A 100 6.76 5.23 -14.07
C SER A 100 6.15 6.57 -14.51
N ILE A 101 5.20 7.08 -13.73
CA ILE A 101 4.62 8.41 -13.96
C ILE A 101 5.67 9.52 -13.94
N TYR A 102 6.79 9.32 -13.21
CA TYR A 102 7.88 10.29 -13.14
C TYR A 102 8.71 10.35 -14.42
N THR A 103 8.74 9.26 -15.20
CA THR A 103 9.39 9.27 -16.53
C THR A 103 8.73 10.30 -17.45
N TYR A 104 7.43 10.58 -17.27
CA TYR A 104 6.76 11.68 -17.96
C TYR A 104 7.41 13.04 -17.64
N LEU A 105 7.68 13.32 -16.36
CA LEU A 105 8.36 14.56 -15.93
C LEU A 105 9.77 14.65 -16.53
N GLY A 106 10.47 13.52 -16.60
CA GLY A 106 11.79 13.43 -17.24
C GLY A 106 11.74 13.81 -18.72
N ASN A 107 10.78 13.27 -19.47
CA ASN A 107 10.64 13.52 -20.90
C ASN A 107 10.12 14.92 -21.23
N ARG A 108 9.26 15.50 -20.37
CA ARG A 108 8.64 16.82 -20.62
C ARG A 108 9.43 18.00 -20.07
N ILE A 109 9.99 17.86 -18.88
CA ILE A 109 10.60 18.96 -18.12
C ILE A 109 12.11 18.76 -17.99
N GLY A 110 12.58 17.51 -17.94
CA GLY A 110 13.99 17.16 -17.91
C GLY A 110 14.40 16.35 -16.69
N ARG A 111 15.67 15.96 -16.66
CA ARG A 111 16.21 15.00 -15.69
C ARG A 111 16.17 15.48 -14.23
N LYS A 112 16.24 16.80 -14.00
CA LYS A 112 16.10 17.38 -12.65
C LYS A 112 14.69 17.16 -12.10
N ALA A 113 13.65 17.40 -12.90
CA ALA A 113 12.26 17.17 -12.51
C ALA A 113 11.97 15.69 -12.22
N TYR A 114 12.52 14.78 -13.03
CA TYR A 114 12.46 13.33 -12.76
C TYR A 114 13.02 12.99 -11.38
N ARG A 115 14.27 13.40 -11.11
CA ARG A 115 14.96 13.07 -9.84
C ARG A 115 14.21 13.63 -8.64
N THR A 116 13.86 14.91 -8.68
CA THR A 116 13.14 15.56 -7.57
C THR A 116 11.78 14.91 -7.34
N GLY A 117 10.98 14.69 -8.40
CA GLY A 117 9.67 14.06 -8.28
C GLY A 117 9.73 12.64 -7.71
N SER A 118 10.66 11.82 -8.21
CA SER A 118 10.86 10.45 -7.70
C SER A 118 11.33 10.44 -6.25
N LEU A 119 12.18 11.39 -5.83
CA LEU A 119 12.68 11.48 -4.47
C LEU A 119 11.58 11.88 -3.49
N PHE A 120 10.77 12.89 -3.82
CA PHE A 120 9.62 13.26 -3.00
C PHE A 120 8.60 12.13 -2.88
N PHE A 121 8.39 11.37 -3.96
CA PHE A 121 7.54 10.19 -3.92
C PHE A 121 8.07 9.13 -2.96
N LEU A 122 9.35 8.79 -3.06
CA LEU A 122 9.96 7.80 -2.17
C LEU A 122 9.89 8.25 -0.71
N LEU A 123 10.21 9.51 -0.41
CA LEU A 123 10.09 10.06 0.94
C LEU A 123 8.65 10.01 1.46
N SER A 124 7.68 10.48 0.67
CA SER A 124 6.26 10.42 1.05
C SER A 124 5.79 8.98 1.26
N ARG A 125 6.22 8.05 0.41
CA ARG A 125 5.88 6.63 0.52
C ARG A 125 6.51 5.99 1.76
N MET A 126 7.76 6.31 2.08
CA MET A 126 8.45 5.83 3.28
C MET A 126 7.75 6.34 4.54
N LEU A 127 7.48 7.65 4.63
CA LEU A 127 6.78 8.25 5.77
C LEU A 127 5.38 7.66 5.94
N GLY A 128 4.61 7.54 4.85
CA GLY A 128 3.27 6.96 4.90
C GLY A 128 3.27 5.48 5.30
N THR A 129 4.29 4.72 4.93
CA THR A 129 4.41 3.31 5.32
C THR A 129 4.85 3.18 6.79
N ALA A 130 5.76 4.03 7.25
CA ALA A 130 6.17 4.08 8.65
C ALA A 130 5.00 4.45 9.58
N ALA A 131 4.19 5.46 9.21
CA ALA A 131 3.01 5.86 9.97
C ALA A 131 1.97 4.73 10.09
N LYS A 132 1.75 3.97 9.00
CA LYS A 132 0.89 2.77 9.02
C LYS A 132 1.41 1.71 9.98
N LEU A 133 2.70 1.40 9.92
CA LEU A 133 3.33 0.41 10.81
C LEU A 133 3.22 0.86 12.27
N TYR A 134 3.49 2.13 12.55
CA TYR A 134 3.35 2.73 13.88
C TYR A 134 1.93 2.56 14.42
N LEU A 135 0.90 2.87 13.64
CA LEU A 135 -0.50 2.71 14.07
C LEU A 135 -0.82 1.25 14.41
N VAL A 136 -0.35 0.29 13.59
CA VAL A 136 -0.55 -1.14 13.87
C VAL A 136 0.12 -1.54 15.18
N CYS A 137 1.37 -1.12 15.41
CA CYS A 137 2.09 -1.39 16.66
C CYS A 137 1.39 -0.74 17.86
N LEU A 138 0.85 0.47 17.69
CA LEU A 138 0.14 1.20 18.74
C LEU A 138 -1.15 0.46 19.15
N ILE A 139 -1.93 -0.01 18.17
CA ILE A 139 -3.14 -0.79 18.44
C ILE A 139 -2.75 -2.08 19.18
N LEU A 140 -1.73 -2.79 18.69
CA LEU A 140 -1.29 -4.05 19.29
C LEU A 140 -0.76 -3.86 20.72
N TYR A 141 -0.02 -2.78 20.96
CA TYR A 141 0.41 -2.39 22.30
C TYR A 141 -0.78 -2.17 23.22
N ASN A 142 -1.70 -1.27 22.87
CA ASN A 142 -2.81 -0.89 23.75
C ASN A 142 -3.77 -2.05 24.06
N TYR A 143 -4.07 -2.91 23.09
CA TYR A 143 -5.10 -3.94 23.24
C TYR A 143 -4.59 -5.33 23.62
N VAL A 144 -3.31 -5.63 23.37
CA VAL A 144 -2.76 -6.98 23.60
C VAL A 144 -1.63 -6.96 24.62
N PHE A 145 -0.66 -6.06 24.44
CA PHE A 145 0.60 -6.14 25.18
C PHE A 145 0.70 -5.20 26.39
N ALA A 146 -0.18 -4.21 26.51
CA ALA A 146 -0.23 -3.30 27.66
C ALA A 146 -0.45 -4.05 28.98
N GLY A 147 -1.34 -5.05 28.98
CA GLY A 147 -1.58 -5.91 30.14
C GLY A 147 -0.44 -6.90 30.44
N MET A 148 0.53 -7.04 29.53
CA MET A 148 1.67 -7.97 29.65
C MET A 148 2.98 -7.26 30.03
N ASN A 149 2.95 -5.94 30.29
CA ASN A 149 4.14 -5.11 30.56
C ASN A 149 5.24 -5.19 29.48
N VAL A 150 4.87 -5.49 28.23
CA VAL A 150 5.84 -5.52 27.12
C VAL A 150 6.03 -4.10 26.58
N PRO A 151 7.27 -3.60 26.49
CA PRO A 151 7.51 -2.22 26.05
C PRO A 151 7.25 -2.06 24.55
N PHE A 152 6.75 -0.88 24.16
CA PHE A 152 6.38 -0.56 22.77
C PHE A 152 7.52 -0.81 21.76
N TRP A 153 8.76 -0.47 22.11
CA TRP A 153 9.91 -0.62 21.21
C TRP A 153 10.15 -2.09 20.79
N LEU A 154 9.86 -3.05 21.69
CA LEU A 154 10.04 -4.47 21.40
C LEU A 154 9.01 -4.96 20.37
N ILE A 155 7.78 -4.44 20.45
CA ILE A 155 6.70 -4.72 19.50
C ILE A 155 7.04 -4.13 18.13
N ALA A 156 7.49 -2.87 18.11
CA ALA A 156 7.91 -2.20 16.87
C ALA A 156 9.07 -2.94 16.19
N PHE A 157 10.09 -3.34 16.97
CA PHE A 157 11.21 -4.12 16.47
C PHE A 157 10.75 -5.48 15.90
N GLY A 158 9.88 -6.20 16.63
CA GLY A 158 9.32 -7.47 16.17
C GLY A 158 8.52 -7.34 14.86
N ALA A 159 7.72 -6.28 14.74
CA ALA A 159 6.96 -6.00 13.51
C ALA A 159 7.89 -5.72 12.31
N VAL A 160 8.95 -4.91 12.50
CA VAL A 160 9.95 -4.67 11.45
C VAL A 160 10.69 -5.96 11.09
N ALA A 161 11.08 -6.76 12.07
CA ALA A 161 11.75 -8.04 11.83
C ALA A 161 10.87 -9.03 11.04
N LEU A 162 9.57 -9.10 11.33
CA LEU A 162 8.62 -9.92 10.57
C LEU A 162 8.49 -9.46 9.11
N VAL A 163 8.36 -8.14 8.89
CA VAL A 163 8.32 -7.57 7.54
C VAL A 163 9.61 -7.86 6.78
N TRP A 164 10.76 -7.72 7.45
CA TRP A 164 12.06 -8.02 6.86
C TRP A 164 12.19 -9.51 6.49
N LEU A 165 11.79 -10.42 7.38
CA LEU A 165 11.79 -11.88 7.11
C LEU A 165 10.89 -12.27 5.94
N TYR A 166 9.70 -11.65 5.85
CA TYR A 166 8.80 -11.86 4.72
C TYR A 166 9.41 -11.36 3.41
N THR A 167 10.07 -10.20 3.44
CA THR A 167 10.67 -9.57 2.25
C THR A 167 11.90 -10.33 1.76
N HIS A 168 12.75 -10.83 2.67
CA HIS A 168 14.00 -11.52 2.31
C HIS A 168 13.80 -12.94 1.73
N LYS A 169 12.59 -13.50 1.82
CA LYS A 169 12.25 -14.81 1.22
C LYS A 169 11.53 -14.71 -0.13
N SER A 170 11.27 -13.51 -0.63
CA SER A 170 10.74 -13.24 -1.97
C SER A 170 11.83 -12.74 -2.90
#